data_AF-A0A1Y3BNH5-F1
#
_entry.id   AF-A0A1Y3BNH5-F1
#
_cell.length_a   1.000
_cell.length_b   1.000
_cell.length_c   1.000
_cell.angle_alpha   90.00
_cell.angle_beta   90.00
_cell.angle_gamma   90.00
#
_symmetry.space_group_name_H-M   'P 1'
#
loop_
_entity.id
_entity.type
_entity.pdbx_description
1 polymer ?
#
loop_
_entity_poly.entity_id
_entity_poly.type
_entity_poly.pdbx_seq_one_letter_code
_entity_poly.pdbx_strand_id
1 'polypeptide(L)'
;MDSLNIQDIMASEQRVMDLMAILQNTIDETFRLENKIIYYESLLKNVRDIVQKVEKKEAIVQTYNDNNKRLLDEFGQLVTKLDFAKEDEYLLRDYDFNSIASYGRCVEASLRLQEALQFEISPTLNSLQG
;
A
#
# COMPACT_ATOMS: atom_id res chain seq x y z
N MET A 1 11.81 70.10 48.79
CA MET A 1 11.65 69.79 47.36
C MET A 1 12.51 68.59 46.94
N ASP A 2 13.68 68.37 47.55
CA ASP A 2 14.57 67.26 47.14
C ASP A 2 14.11 65.86 47.57
N SER A 3 13.44 65.72 48.71
CA SER A 3 12.94 64.41 49.19
C SER A 3 11.83 63.80 48.30
N LEU A 4 11.01 64.63 47.65
CA LEU A 4 9.94 64.16 46.75
C LEU A 4 10.54 63.63 45.45
N ASN A 5 11.56 64.33 44.93
CA ASN A 5 12.27 63.94 43.72
C ASN A 5 13.03 62.61 43.90
N ILE A 6 13.58 62.36 45.09
CA ILE A 6 14.21 61.07 45.43
C ILE A 6 13.18 59.93 45.45
N GLN A 7 11.99 60.16 46.02
CA GLN A 7 10.92 59.14 46.04
C GLN A 7 10.40 58.83 44.63
N ASP A 8 10.25 59.84 43.77
CA ASP A 8 9.82 59.65 42.38
C ASP A 8 10.87 58.90 41.54
N ILE A 9 12.17 59.19 41.75
CA ILE A 9 13.27 58.47 41.12
C ILE A 9 13.29 57.01 41.59
N MET A 10 13.19 56.74 42.90
CA MET A 10 13.13 55.38 43.44
C MET A 10 11.92 54.59 42.90
N ALA A 11 10.75 55.24 42.79
CA ALA A 11 9.57 54.62 42.20
C ALA A 11 9.77 54.33 40.70
N SER A 12 10.53 55.16 39.99
CA SER A 12 10.88 54.91 38.59
C SER A 12 11.86 53.75 38.44
N GLU A 13 12.86 53.66 39.31
CA GLU A 13 13.81 52.54 39.33
C GLU A 13 13.09 51.21 39.62
N GLN A 14 12.15 51.19 40.57
CA GLN A 14 11.35 50.00 40.85
C GLN A 14 10.53 49.55 39.62
N ARG A 15 9.88 50.49 38.91
CA ARG A 15 9.14 50.17 37.69
C ARG A 15 10.04 49.59 36.59
N VAL A 16 11.27 50.09 36.46
CA VAL A 16 12.24 49.54 35.50
C VAL A 16 12.64 48.13 35.89
N MET A 17 12.91 47.86 37.18
CA MET A 17 13.21 46.51 37.67
C MET A 17 12.06 45.53 37.43
N ASP A 18 10.81 45.95 37.68
CA ASP A 18 9.63 45.12 37.43
C ASP A 18 9.48 44.79 35.94
N LEU A 19 9.72 45.77 35.06
CA LEU A 19 9.70 45.56 33.61
C LEU A 19 10.81 44.60 33.17
N MET A 20 12.02 44.73 33.74
CA MET A 20 13.12 43.80 33.47
C MET A 20 12.79 42.37 33.92
N ALA A 21 12.10 42.20 35.06
CA ALA A 21 11.66 40.89 35.52
C ALA A 21 10.60 40.27 34.58
N ILE A 22 9.66 41.07 34.09
CA ILE A 22 8.65 40.62 33.10
C ILE A 22 9.33 40.20 31.79
N LEU A 23 10.31 40.97 31.31
CA LEU A 23 11.08 40.63 30.12
C LEU A 23 11.84 39.32 30.31
N GLN A 24 12.51 39.12 31.46
CA GLN A 24 13.21 37.88 31.74
C GLN A 24 12.26 36.67 31.75
N ASN A 25 11.11 36.79 32.41
CA ASN A 25 10.10 35.72 32.43
C ASN A 25 9.56 35.41 31.01
N THR A 26 9.39 36.44 30.19
CA THR A 26 8.93 36.28 28.80
C THR A 26 9.98 35.58 27.95
N ILE A 27 11.26 35.92 28.15
CA ILE A 27 12.40 35.24 27.51
C ILE A 27 12.42 33.76 27.90
N ASP A 28 12.31 33.46 29.19
CA ASP A 28 12.35 32.09 29.70
C ASP A 28 11.17 31.25 29.18
N GLU A 29 9.97 31.82 29.14
CA GLU A 29 8.79 31.13 28.59
C GLU A 29 8.91 30.92 27.07
N THR A 30 9.54 31.87 26.35
CA THR A 30 9.82 31.72 24.92
C THR A 30 10.80 30.59 24.67
N PHE A 31 11.87 30.48 25.45
CA PHE A 31 12.79 29.34 25.39
C PHE A 31 12.09 28.02 25.71
N ARG A 32 11.18 28.00 26.67
CA ARG A 32 10.39 26.81 26.98
C ARG A 32 9.49 26.40 25.81
N LEU A 33 8.89 27.37 25.13
CA LEU A 33 8.06 27.14 23.95
C LEU A 33 8.89 26.59 22.79
N GLU A 34 10.06 27.18 22.52
CA GLU A 34 10.99 26.73 21.48
C GLU A 34 11.40 25.26 21.70
N ASN A 35 11.75 24.90 22.93
CA ASN A 35 12.08 23.51 23.27
C ASN A 35 10.91 22.55 23.04
N LYS A 36 9.67 22.97 23.33
CA LYS A 36 8.48 22.17 23.02
C LYS A 36 8.27 22.01 21.51
N ILE A 37 8.51 23.06 20.72
CA ILE A 37 8.42 23.00 19.27
C ILE A 37 9.44 22.01 18.73
N ILE A 38 10.70 22.10 19.16
CA ILE A 38 11.77 21.16 18.77
C ILE A 38 11.39 19.71 19.13
N TYR A 39 10.81 19.50 20.31
CA TYR A 39 10.32 18.18 20.72
C TYR A 39 9.21 17.68 19.77
N TYR A 40 8.22 18.49 19.45
CA TYR A 40 7.15 18.10 18.53
C TYR A 40 7.64 17.86 17.11
N GLU A 41 8.59 18.65 16.61
CA GLU A 41 9.23 18.41 15.32
C GLU A 41 9.94 17.05 15.28
N SER A 42 10.63 16.68 16.36
CA SER A 42 11.27 15.36 16.48
C SER A 42 10.25 14.22 16.45
N LEU A 43 9.10 14.39 17.12
CA LEU A 43 8.02 13.41 17.13
C LEU A 43 7.39 13.26 15.74
N LEU A 44 7.12 14.38 15.07
CA LEU A 44 6.58 14.39 13.72
C LEU A 44 7.53 13.75 12.71
N LYS A 45 8.85 13.94 12.86
CA LYS A 45 9.85 13.23 12.05
C LYS A 45 9.75 11.72 12.23
N ASN A 46 9.67 11.24 13.47
CA ASN A 46 9.52 9.81 13.74
C ASN A 46 8.23 9.23 13.14
N VAL A 47 7.11 9.95 13.28
CA VAL A 47 5.83 9.55 12.68
C VAL A 47 5.95 9.48 11.15
N ARG A 48 6.56 10.48 10.52
CA ARG A 48 6.80 10.49 9.06
C ARG A 48 7.62 9.28 8.62
N ASP A 49 8.69 8.96 9.34
CA ASP A 49 9.56 7.82 9.03
C ASP A 49 8.80 6.49 9.17
N ILE A 50 7.90 6.37 10.15
CA ILE A 50 7.03 5.21 10.32
C ILE A 50 6.04 5.10 9.16
N VAL A 51 5.36 6.19 8.80
CA VAL A 51 4.40 6.21 7.68
C VAL A 51 5.08 5.79 6.38
N GLN A 52 6.25 6.34 6.07
CA GLN A 52 7.00 5.95 4.87
C GLN A 52 7.39 4.46 4.85
N LYS A 53 7.72 3.88 6.01
CA LYS A 53 8.01 2.43 6.11
C LYS A 53 6.75 1.59 5.89
N VAL A 54 5.61 2.04 6.41
CA VAL A 54 4.32 1.37 6.23
C VAL A 54 3.88 1.42 4.77
N GLU A 55 3.94 2.59 4.13
CA GLU A 55 3.59 2.77 2.71
C GLU A 55 4.43 1.85 1.80
N LYS A 56 5.74 1.73 2.06
CA LYS A 56 6.61 0.80 1.31
C LYS A 56 6.19 -0.65 1.52
N LYS A 57 5.84 -1.04 2.75
CA LYS A 57 5.40 -2.40 3.05
C LYS A 57 4.05 -2.71 2.40
N GLU A 58 3.11 -1.76 2.43
CA GLU A 58 1.80 -1.89 1.78
C GLU A 58 1.95 -2.02 0.26
N ALA A 59 2.84 -1.25 -0.36
CA ALA A 59 3.12 -1.39 -1.80
C ALA A 59 3.61 -2.81 -2.15
N ILE A 60 4.54 -3.38 -1.36
CA ILE A 60 5.03 -4.75 -1.57
C ILE A 60 3.91 -5.77 -1.42
N VAL A 61 3.08 -5.64 -0.38
CA VAL A 61 1.94 -6.53 -0.14
C VAL A 61 0.92 -6.43 -1.27
N GLN A 62 0.65 -5.22 -1.76
CA GLN A 62 -0.25 -4.98 -2.87
C GLN A 62 0.26 -5.67 -4.14
N THR A 63 1.53 -5.50 -4.49
CA THR A 63 2.16 -6.19 -5.64
C THR A 63 2.06 -7.70 -5.49
N TYR A 64 2.33 -8.25 -4.29
CA TYR A 64 2.20 -9.68 -4.04
C TYR A 64 0.75 -10.18 -4.23
N ASN A 65 -0.23 -9.45 -3.70
CA ASN A 65 -1.65 -9.78 -3.84
C ASN A 65 -2.11 -9.71 -5.29
N ASP A 66 -1.69 -8.68 -6.03
CA ASP A 66 -2.03 -8.52 -7.44
C ASP A 66 -1.41 -9.64 -8.29
N ASN A 67 -0.16 -10.00 -8.02
CA ASN A 67 0.49 -11.15 -8.65
C ASN A 67 -0.25 -12.45 -8.34
N ASN A 68 -0.62 -12.69 -7.08
CA ASN A 68 -1.32 -13.91 -6.67
C ASN A 68 -2.72 -13.99 -7.30
N LYS A 69 -3.44 -12.86 -7.40
CA LYS A 69 -4.73 -12.79 -8.09
C LYS A 69 -4.61 -13.09 -9.58
N ARG A 70 -3.59 -12.54 -10.25
CA ARG A 70 -3.31 -12.81 -11.67
C ARG A 70 -2.97 -14.28 -11.89
N LEU A 71 -2.11 -14.86 -11.04
CA LEU A 71 -1.78 -16.29 -11.08
C LEU A 71 -3.02 -17.16 -10.89
N LEU A 72 -3.86 -16.84 -9.91
CA LEU A 72 -5.08 -17.60 -9.65
C LEU A 72 -6.05 -17.55 -10.83
N ASP A 73 -6.19 -16.40 -11.48
CA ASP A 73 -7.03 -16.24 -12.67
C ASP A 73 -6.51 -17.07 -13.86
N GLU A 74 -5.20 -16.99 -14.14
CA GLU A 74 -4.55 -17.77 -15.20
C GLU A 74 -4.66 -19.28 -14.94
N PHE A 75 -4.46 -19.72 -13.69
CA PHE A 75 -4.69 -21.13 -13.33
C PHE A 75 -6.16 -21.54 -13.44
N GLY A 76 -7.10 -20.67 -13.06
CA GLY A 76 -8.53 -20.91 -13.24
C GLY A 76 -8.90 -21.09 -14.72
N GLN A 77 -8.35 -20.25 -15.60
CA GLN A 77 -8.53 -20.36 -17.04
C GLN A 77 -7.92 -21.67 -17.59
N LEU A 78 -6.71 -22.03 -17.15
CA LEU A 78 -6.06 -23.29 -17.54
C LEU A 78 -6.91 -24.50 -17.12
N VAL A 79 -7.37 -24.53 -15.87
CA VAL A 79 -8.22 -25.63 -15.36
C VAL A 79 -9.54 -25.69 -16.13
N THR A 80 -10.17 -24.55 -16.40
CA THR A 80 -11.43 -24.50 -17.17
C THR A 80 -11.26 -25.00 -18.59
N LYS A 81 -10.13 -24.68 -19.24
CA LYS A 81 -9.85 -25.15 -20.61
C LYS A 81 -9.44 -26.62 -20.66
N LEU A 82 -8.79 -27.13 -19.62
CA LEU A 82 -8.47 -28.55 -19.47
C LEU A 82 -9.65 -29.39 -18.96
N ASP A 83 -10.73 -28.75 -18.48
CA ASP A 83 -11.98 -29.42 -18.09
C ASP A 83 -12.71 -29.92 -19.34
N PHE A 84 -12.20 -31.05 -19.84
CA PHE A 84 -12.74 -31.75 -20.97
C PHE A 84 -14.03 -32.48 -20.57
N ALA A 85 -15.12 -32.24 -21.29
CA ALA A 85 -16.41 -32.84 -20.98
C ALA A 85 -16.31 -34.37 -20.97
N LYS A 86 -16.91 -35.03 -19.97
CA LYS A 86 -16.89 -36.51 -19.86
C LYS A 86 -17.54 -37.18 -21.06
N GLU A 87 -18.50 -36.51 -21.68
CA GLU A 87 -19.15 -36.93 -22.91
C GLU A 87 -18.15 -36.97 -24.07
N ASP A 88 -17.27 -35.98 -24.18
CA ASP A 88 -16.23 -35.94 -25.19
C ASP A 88 -15.14 -36.98 -24.90
N GLU A 89 -14.80 -37.23 -23.62
CA GLU A 89 -13.87 -38.31 -23.21
C GLU A 89 -14.42 -39.68 -23.62
N TYR A 90 -15.70 -39.94 -23.32
CA TYR A 90 -16.38 -41.17 -23.71
C TYR A 90 -16.44 -41.33 -25.23
N LEU A 91 -16.73 -40.24 -25.96
CA LEU A 91 -16.75 -40.22 -27.43
C LEU A 91 -15.39 -40.58 -28.04
N LEU A 92 -14.28 -40.18 -27.40
CA LEU A 92 -12.93 -40.49 -27.88
C LEU A 92 -12.42 -41.87 -27.43
N ARG A 93 -12.92 -42.40 -26.31
CA ARG A 93 -12.39 -43.62 -25.68
C ARG A 93 -13.09 -44.90 -26.13
N ASP A 94 -14.43 -44.90 -26.13
CA ASP A 94 -15.23 -46.13 -26.22
C ASP A 94 -16.29 -46.09 -27.36
N TYR A 95 -16.27 -45.07 -28.22
CA TYR A 95 -17.39 -44.81 -29.13
C TYR A 95 -17.26 -45.46 -30.51
N ASP A 96 -18.40 -45.90 -31.04
CA ASP A 96 -18.48 -46.61 -32.32
C ASP A 96 -18.42 -45.66 -33.55
N PHE A 97 -17.40 -45.85 -34.37
CA PHE A 97 -17.16 -45.09 -35.61
C PHE A 97 -18.06 -45.50 -36.79
N ASN A 98 -19.00 -46.43 -36.59
CA ASN A 98 -19.82 -46.99 -37.66
C ASN A 98 -20.93 -46.07 -38.23
N SER A 99 -21.05 -44.81 -37.78
CA SER A 99 -22.04 -43.84 -38.29
C SER A 99 -21.39 -42.52 -38.72
N ILE A 100 -21.85 -41.94 -39.83
CA ILE A 100 -21.37 -40.64 -40.32
C ILE A 100 -21.61 -39.53 -39.28
N ALA A 101 -22.72 -39.63 -38.53
CA ALA A 101 -23.02 -38.70 -37.44
C ALA A 101 -22.10 -38.88 -36.22
N SER A 102 -21.59 -40.08 -35.97
CA SER A 102 -20.64 -40.35 -34.88
C SER A 102 -19.23 -39.90 -35.22
N TYR A 103 -18.82 -40.04 -36.48
CA TYR A 103 -17.54 -39.53 -36.96
C TYR A 103 -17.43 -38.01 -36.81
N GLY A 104 -18.46 -37.26 -37.21
CA GLY A 104 -18.48 -35.80 -37.08
C GLY A 104 -18.31 -35.32 -35.62
N ARG A 105 -18.97 -35.99 -34.68
CA ARG A 105 -18.84 -35.69 -33.24
C ARG A 105 -17.47 -36.04 -32.67
N CYS A 106 -16.86 -37.14 -33.12
CA CYS A 106 -15.50 -37.50 -32.69
C CYS A 106 -14.46 -36.51 -33.21
N VAL A 107 -14.59 -36.02 -34.45
CA VAL A 107 -13.72 -34.97 -34.99
C VAL A 107 -13.88 -33.68 -34.18
N GLU A 108 -15.10 -33.30 -33.84
CA GLU A 108 -15.36 -32.11 -33.03
C GLU A 108 -14.76 -32.22 -31.62
N ALA A 109 -14.93 -33.37 -30.95
CA ALA A 109 -14.30 -33.66 -29.66
C ALA A 109 -12.76 -33.65 -29.75
N SER A 110 -12.20 -34.16 -30.85
CA SER A 110 -10.75 -34.17 -31.10
C SER A 110 -10.18 -32.76 -31.29
N LEU A 111 -10.93 -31.88 -31.98
CA LEU A 111 -10.56 -30.47 -32.17
C LEU A 111 -10.60 -29.70 -30.85
N ARG A 112 -11.63 -29.90 -30.02
CA ARG A 112 -11.70 -29.30 -28.67
C ARG A 112 -10.55 -29.76 -27.78
N LEU A 113 -10.20 -31.05 -27.83
CA LEU A 113 -9.05 -31.58 -27.09
C LEU A 113 -7.74 -30.95 -27.59
N GLN A 114 -7.57 -30.81 -28.90
CA GLN A 114 -6.39 -30.15 -29.47
C GLN A 114 -6.29 -28.68 -29.00
N GLU A 115 -7.39 -27.95 -28.98
CA GLU A 115 -7.44 -26.56 -28.51
C GLU A 115 -7.08 -26.45 -27.02
N ALA A 116 -7.58 -27.38 -26.19
CA ALA A 116 -7.24 -27.45 -24.77
C ALA A 116 -5.74 -27.73 -24.55
N LEU A 117 -5.16 -28.64 -25.34
CA LEU A 117 -3.73 -29.02 -25.25
C LEU A 117 -2.78 -27.95 -25.80
N GLN A 118 -3.22 -27.14 -26.75
CA GLN A 118 -2.44 -26.03 -27.33
C GLN A 118 -2.55 -24.73 -26.53
N PHE A 119 -3.23 -24.75 -25.38
CA PHE A 119 -3.30 -23.58 -24.52
C PHE A 119 -1.93 -23.31 -23.87
N GLU A 120 -1.21 -22.34 -24.41
CA GLU A 120 0.03 -21.84 -23.82
C GLU A 120 -0.30 -20.89 -22.65
N ILE A 121 0.39 -21.10 -21.54
CA ILE A 121 0.31 -20.20 -20.38
C ILE A 121 0.71 -18.80 -20.84
N SER A 122 -0.13 -17.80 -20.54
CA SER A 122 0.05 -16.46 -21.06
C SER A 122 1.42 -15.87 -20.68
N PRO A 123 2.13 -15.21 -21.61
CA PRO A 123 3.41 -14.55 -21.34
C PRO A 123 3.28 -13.38 -20.35
N THR A 124 2.05 -12.98 -20.00
CA THR A 124 1.77 -12.01 -18.92
C THR A 124 2.25 -12.48 -17.54
N LEU A 125 2.51 -13.79 -17.35
CA LEU A 125 3.17 -14.29 -16.13
C LEU A 125 4.66 -13.95 -16.08
N ASN A 126 5.31 -13.76 -17.24
CA ASN A 126 6.71 -13.32 -17.28
C ASN A 126 6.86 -11.83 -16.91
N SER A 127 5.76 -11.08 -16.84
CA SER A 127 5.72 -9.68 -16.39
C SER A 127 5.28 -9.51 -14.93
N LEU A 128 5.19 -10.61 -14.15
CA LEU A 128 4.96 -10.50 -12.71
C LEU A 128 6.13 -9.74 -12.07
N GLN A 129 5.80 -8.66 -11.38
CA GLN A 129 6.80 -7.77 -10.78
C GLN A 129 7.28 -8.36 -9.46
N GLY A 130 8.61 -8.47 -9.30
CA GLY A 130 9.27 -8.85 -8.05
C GLY A 130 9.73 -7.64 -7.25
#